data_AF-A0A7S8C5B8-F1
#
_entry.id   AF-A0A7S8C5B8-F1
#
_cell.length_a   1.000
_cell.length_b   1.000
_cell.length_c   1.000
_cell.angle_alpha   90.00
_cell.angle_beta   90.00
_cell.angle_gamma   90.00
#
_symmetry.space_group_name_H-M   'P 1'
#
loop_
_entity.id
_entity.type
_entity.pdbx_description
1 polymer ?
#
loop_
_entity_poly.entity_id
_entity_poly.type
_entity_poly.pdbx_seq_one_letter_code
_entity_poly.pdbx_strand_id
1 'polypeptide(L)'
;MSAARPAVLIWVTHVLGIGHYRRALALARACAQAGLAPVVASGGMPVPGGVPDGVTLAQLPPVRSAGRSFVDLVGAGGEPADEALFAARGRELVALHDRHRPRAVVTELFPFGRRRFAGELDRLLAHARGQSHAPAILSSVRDILQPPSKPSRIPDIARRLEGFYDRILVHGDPALVRLEQSLPFAADFAGMIDYTGYIGGGEPPSPRPGRARER
;
A
#
# COMPACT_ATOMS: atom_id res chain seq x y z
N MET A 1 3.86 7.07 32.56
CA MET A 1 3.09 6.22 31.61
C MET A 1 3.44 6.68 30.20
N SER A 2 4.11 5.86 29.40
CA SER A 2 4.38 6.21 28.00
C SER A 2 3.05 6.26 27.24
N ALA A 3 2.76 7.34 26.53
CA ALA A 3 1.59 7.43 25.67
C ALA A 3 1.61 6.29 24.63
N ALA A 4 0.44 5.74 24.30
CA ALA A 4 0.32 4.71 23.28
C ALA A 4 0.74 5.28 21.91
N ARG A 5 1.62 4.56 21.20
CA ARG A 5 2.11 4.96 19.87
C ARG A 5 0.94 4.95 18.86
N PRO A 6 0.79 5.98 18.01
CA PRO A 6 -0.25 5.99 16.99
C PRO A 6 -0.09 4.83 16.01
N ALA A 7 -1.16 4.07 15.78
CA ALA A 7 -1.12 2.92 14.87
C ALA A 7 -1.28 3.34 13.40
N VAL A 8 -0.61 2.60 12.52
CA VAL A 8 -0.74 2.73 11.06
C VAL A 8 -1.05 1.36 10.49
N LEU A 9 -2.18 1.21 9.80
CA LEU A 9 -2.53 -0.04 9.13
C LEU A 9 -2.04 0.00 7.69
N ILE A 10 -1.17 -0.92 7.30
CA ILE A 10 -0.59 -1.00 5.96
C ILE A 10 -1.09 -2.28 5.30
N TRP A 11 -1.91 -2.15 4.26
CA TRP A 11 -2.32 -3.28 3.43
C TRP A 11 -1.32 -3.51 2.30
N VAL A 12 -0.94 -4.78 2.13
CA VAL A 12 -0.11 -5.21 1.00
C VAL A 12 -0.50 -6.61 0.55
N THR A 13 -0.43 -6.86 -0.76
CA THR A 13 -0.56 -8.21 -1.32
C THR A 13 0.52 -8.47 -2.37
N HIS A 14 0.87 -9.75 -2.53
CA HIS A 14 1.84 -10.21 -3.52
C HIS A 14 1.44 -11.60 -4.03
N VAL A 15 1.41 -11.76 -5.35
CA VAL A 15 0.90 -13.00 -5.97
C VAL A 15 1.96 -13.79 -6.77
N LEU A 16 3.11 -13.20 -7.07
CA LEU A 16 4.21 -13.86 -7.79
C LEU A 16 5.57 -13.52 -7.18
N GLY A 17 5.88 -12.22 -7.09
CA GLY A 17 7.10 -11.71 -6.47
C GLY A 17 6.80 -10.89 -5.22
N ILE A 18 7.77 -10.81 -4.30
CA ILE A 18 7.61 -10.16 -2.99
C ILE A 18 8.01 -8.68 -2.96
N GLY A 19 8.15 -8.02 -4.12
CA GLY A 19 8.60 -6.63 -4.19
C GLY A 19 7.68 -5.64 -3.48
N HIS A 20 6.36 -5.82 -3.63
CA HIS A 20 5.35 -5.06 -2.89
C HIS A 20 5.48 -5.25 -1.38
N TYR A 21 5.59 -6.51 -0.94
CA TYR A 21 5.77 -6.86 0.46
C TYR A 21 7.04 -6.25 1.06
N ARG A 22 8.18 -6.33 0.34
CA ARG A 22 9.46 -5.75 0.78
C ARG A 22 9.38 -4.23 0.95
N ARG A 23 8.73 -3.50 0.03
CA ARG A 23 8.50 -2.05 0.19
C ARG A 23 7.59 -1.74 1.36
N ALA A 24 6.47 -2.45 1.50
CA ALA A 24 5.56 -2.25 2.63
C ALA A 24 6.25 -2.49 3.98
N LEU A 25 7.13 -3.49 4.08
CA LEU A 25 7.95 -3.72 5.29
C LEU A 25 8.99 -2.61 5.52
N ALA A 26 9.60 -2.07 4.47
CA ALA A 26 10.54 -0.95 4.61
C ALA A 26 9.81 0.34 5.07
N LEU A 27 8.62 0.61 4.53
CA LEU A 27 7.75 1.68 5.02
C LEU A 27 7.36 1.46 6.48
N ALA A 28 6.92 0.24 6.84
CA ALA A 28 6.58 -0.11 8.21
C ALA A 28 7.78 0.10 9.15
N ARG A 29 8.98 -0.32 8.77
CA ARG A 29 10.20 -0.06 9.55
C ARG A 29 10.42 1.43 9.80
N ALA A 30 10.29 2.26 8.76
CA ALA A 30 10.43 3.71 8.90
C ALA A 30 9.36 4.30 9.84
N CYS A 31 8.10 3.83 9.75
CA CYS A 31 7.05 4.21 10.68
C CYS A 31 7.42 3.84 12.13
N ALA A 32 7.91 2.62 12.38
CA ALA A 32 8.33 2.18 13.71
C ALA A 32 9.48 3.04 14.27
N GLN A 33 10.47 3.36 13.44
CA GLN A 33 11.59 4.24 13.79
C GLN A 33 11.14 5.68 14.09
N ALA A 34 10.08 6.14 13.43
CA ALA A 34 9.43 7.43 13.70
C ALA A 34 8.51 7.41 14.94
N GLY A 35 8.48 6.32 15.72
CA GLY A 35 7.67 6.22 16.93
C GLY A 35 6.20 5.83 16.71
N LEU A 36 5.84 5.34 15.52
CA LEU A 36 4.50 4.82 15.23
C LEU A 36 4.42 3.31 15.54
N ALA A 37 3.20 2.77 15.50
CA ALA A 37 2.91 1.35 15.67
C ALA A 37 2.32 0.74 14.38
N PRO A 38 3.17 0.37 13.40
CA PRO A 38 2.72 -0.17 12.12
C PRO A 38 2.19 -1.61 12.27
N VAL A 39 1.04 -1.85 11.63
CA VAL A 39 0.41 -3.16 11.46
C VAL A 39 0.33 -3.45 9.97
N VAL A 40 1.06 -4.48 9.52
CA VAL A 40 1.09 -4.89 8.11
C VAL A 40 0.10 -6.02 7.90
N ALA A 41 -1.00 -5.74 7.20
CA ALA A 41 -1.95 -6.74 6.74
C ALA A 41 -1.45 -7.35 5.42
N SER A 42 -0.89 -8.56 5.48
CA SER A 42 -0.27 -9.23 4.32
C SER A 42 -1.24 -10.20 3.66
N GLY A 43 -1.50 -9.97 2.38
CA GLY A 43 -2.44 -10.74 1.57
C GLY A 43 -1.83 -11.85 0.72
N GLY A 44 -0.51 -11.85 0.52
CA GLY A 44 0.18 -12.90 -0.22
C GLY A 44 0.54 -14.10 0.66
N MET A 45 1.21 -15.10 0.07
CA MET A 45 1.74 -16.23 0.84
C MET A 45 2.71 -15.74 1.93
N PRO A 46 2.73 -16.40 3.11
CA PRO A 46 3.70 -16.10 4.15
C PRO A 46 5.13 -16.09 3.61
N VAL A 47 5.88 -15.03 3.94
CA VAL A 47 7.26 -14.86 3.50
C VAL A 47 8.19 -15.20 4.67
N PRO A 48 9.14 -16.14 4.51
CA PRO A 48 10.13 -16.44 5.54
C PRO A 48 11.04 -15.23 5.84
N GLY A 49 11.55 -15.15 7.07
CA GLY A 49 12.54 -14.13 7.47
C GLY A 49 12.05 -13.09 8.48
N GLY A 50 10.87 -13.28 9.08
CA GLY A 50 10.34 -12.41 10.12
C GLY A 50 9.93 -11.02 9.60
N VAL A 51 9.62 -10.12 10.54
CA VAL A 51 9.32 -8.70 10.25
C VAL A 51 10.23 -7.79 11.08
N PRO A 52 10.44 -6.53 10.65
CA PRO A 52 11.28 -5.59 11.39
C PRO A 52 10.78 -5.36 12.83
N ASP A 53 11.69 -5.02 13.73
CA ASP A 53 11.35 -4.69 15.11
C ASP A 53 10.31 -3.56 15.18
N GLY A 54 9.37 -3.71 16.11
CA GLY A 54 8.28 -2.75 16.29
C GLY A 54 7.18 -2.82 15.24
N VAL A 55 7.25 -3.75 14.27
CA VAL A 55 6.20 -4.00 13.27
C VAL A 55 5.35 -5.20 13.68
N THR A 56 4.03 -5.05 13.64
CA THR A 56 3.09 -6.17 13.78
C THR A 56 2.72 -6.71 12.40
N LEU A 57 2.83 -8.02 12.19
CA LEU A 57 2.36 -8.67 10.96
C LEU A 57 1.01 -9.35 11.21
N ALA A 58 0.00 -8.99 10.43
CA ALA A 58 -1.29 -9.67 10.37
C ALA A 58 -1.40 -10.40 9.03
N GLN A 59 -1.38 -11.73 9.06
CA GLN A 59 -1.52 -12.54 7.85
C GLN A 59 -3.01 -12.71 7.51
N LEU A 60 -3.43 -12.18 6.36
CA LEU A 60 -4.77 -12.43 5.81
C LEU A 60 -4.81 -13.84 5.18
N PRO A 61 -6.01 -14.42 4.95
CA PRO A 61 -6.16 -15.59 4.09
C PRO A 61 -5.37 -15.42 2.78
N PRO A 62 -4.27 -16.18 2.57
CA PRO A 62 -3.27 -15.81 1.58
C PRO A 62 -3.74 -16.17 0.18
N VAL A 63 -3.32 -15.36 -0.78
CA VAL A 63 -3.59 -15.56 -2.20
C VAL A 63 -2.29 -15.53 -2.99
N ARG A 64 -2.15 -16.44 -3.96
CA ARG A 64 -1.06 -16.42 -4.94
C ARG A 64 -1.60 -16.65 -6.35
N SER A 65 -0.76 -16.39 -7.34
CA SER A 65 -1.04 -16.80 -8.71
C SER A 65 -0.85 -18.31 -8.85
N ALA A 66 -1.76 -18.99 -9.56
CA ALA A 66 -1.63 -20.40 -9.91
C ALA A 66 -0.49 -20.64 -10.91
N GLY A 67 -0.24 -19.66 -11.79
CA GLY A 67 0.82 -19.67 -12.78
C GLY A 67 1.37 -18.28 -13.08
N ARG A 68 1.93 -18.05 -14.27
CA ARG A 68 2.52 -16.76 -14.65
C ARG A 68 1.51 -15.74 -15.22
N SER A 69 0.28 -16.14 -15.52
CA SER A 69 -0.75 -15.29 -16.15
C SER A 69 -1.35 -14.25 -15.20
N PHE A 70 -1.19 -14.43 -13.87
CA PHE A 70 -1.78 -13.58 -12.82
C PHE A 70 -3.32 -13.47 -12.87
N VAL A 71 -3.99 -14.28 -13.68
CA VAL A 71 -5.45 -14.31 -13.83
C VAL A 71 -6.03 -15.26 -12.78
N ASP A 72 -5.48 -16.46 -12.74
CA ASP A 72 -5.92 -17.53 -11.86
C ASP A 72 -5.24 -17.35 -10.51
N LEU A 73 -6.02 -16.86 -9.55
CA LEU A 73 -5.58 -16.72 -8.17
C LEU A 73 -6.08 -17.93 -7.38
N VAL A 74 -5.22 -18.45 -6.52
CA VAL A 74 -5.50 -19.60 -5.65
C VAL A 74 -5.16 -19.27 -4.21
N GLY A 75 -5.89 -19.88 -3.29
CA GLY A 75 -5.64 -19.81 -1.85
C GLY A 75 -4.45 -20.66 -1.41
N ALA A 76 -4.25 -20.75 -0.09
CA ALA A 76 -3.17 -21.52 0.53
C ALA A 76 -3.10 -22.98 0.05
N GLY A 77 -4.25 -23.65 -0.06
CA GLY A 77 -4.36 -25.05 -0.48
C GLY A 77 -4.31 -25.28 -1.98
N GLY A 78 -4.24 -24.24 -2.81
CA GLY A 78 -4.31 -24.35 -4.27
C GLY A 78 -5.73 -24.25 -4.86
N GLU A 79 -6.76 -24.18 -4.01
CA GLU A 79 -8.13 -23.95 -4.44
C GLU A 79 -8.33 -22.56 -5.07
N PRO A 80 -9.26 -22.39 -6.03
CA PRO A 80 -9.56 -21.08 -6.59
C PRO A 80 -9.87 -20.04 -5.51
N ALA A 81 -9.25 -18.86 -5.63
CA ALA A 81 -9.56 -17.72 -4.77
C ALA A 81 -10.91 -17.14 -5.19
N ASP A 82 -11.96 -17.57 -4.49
CA ASP A 82 -13.35 -17.23 -4.76
C ASP A 82 -13.81 -15.97 -4.00
N GLU A 83 -15.07 -15.60 -4.20
CA GLU A 83 -15.68 -14.46 -3.53
C GLU A 83 -15.73 -14.62 -2.01
N ALA A 84 -15.92 -15.84 -1.52
CA ALA A 84 -15.96 -16.12 -0.08
C ALA A 84 -14.61 -15.81 0.58
N LEU A 85 -13.51 -16.18 -0.07
CA LEU A 85 -12.15 -15.86 0.38
C LEU A 85 -11.91 -14.35 0.39
N PHE A 86 -12.27 -13.62 -0.67
CA PHE A 86 -12.12 -12.15 -0.69
C PHE A 86 -13.02 -11.45 0.34
N ALA A 87 -14.24 -11.95 0.56
CA ALA A 87 -15.13 -11.44 1.58
C ALA A 87 -14.56 -11.67 2.99
N ALA A 88 -13.94 -12.83 3.25
CA ALA A 88 -13.26 -13.12 4.50
C ALA A 88 -12.08 -12.18 4.76
N ARG A 89 -11.26 -11.92 3.74
CA ARG A 89 -10.16 -10.95 3.85
C ARG A 89 -10.66 -9.54 4.14
N GLY A 90 -11.73 -9.09 3.48
CA GLY A 90 -12.35 -7.79 3.77
C GLY A 90 -12.88 -7.68 5.21
N ARG A 91 -13.46 -8.75 5.77
CA ARG A 91 -13.88 -8.79 7.18
C ARG A 91 -12.69 -8.70 8.13
N GLU A 92 -11.61 -9.44 7.84
CA GLU A 92 -10.38 -9.40 8.64
C GLU A 92 -9.76 -8.00 8.64
N LEU A 93 -9.76 -7.31 7.50
CA LEU A 93 -9.26 -5.93 7.41
C LEU A 93 -10.07 -4.95 8.27
N VAL A 94 -11.39 -5.07 8.28
CA VAL A 94 -12.26 -4.29 9.17
C VAL A 94 -11.97 -4.61 10.64
N ALA A 95 -11.82 -5.89 10.98
CA ALA A 95 -11.47 -6.31 12.35
C ALA A 95 -10.11 -5.76 12.80
N LEU A 96 -9.10 -5.78 11.93
CA LEU A 96 -7.78 -5.19 12.19
C LEU A 96 -7.88 -3.67 12.40
N HIS A 97 -8.65 -2.98 11.55
CA HIS A 97 -8.91 -1.57 11.71
C HIS A 97 -9.54 -1.27 13.08
N ASP A 98 -10.59 -1.99 13.48
CA ASP A 98 -11.30 -1.75 14.74
C ASP A 98 -10.47 -2.08 15.98
N ARG A 99 -9.65 -3.14 15.89
CA ARG A 99 -8.73 -3.54 16.95
C ARG A 99 -7.65 -2.49 17.19
N HIS A 100 -7.09 -1.93 16.12
CA HIS A 100 -5.92 -1.05 16.22
C HIS A 100 -6.25 0.44 16.20
N ARG A 101 -7.46 0.82 15.79
CA ARG A 101 -7.92 2.21 15.64
C ARG A 101 -6.83 3.09 15.01
N PRO A 102 -6.35 2.72 13.80
CA PRO A 102 -5.20 3.38 13.21
C PRO A 102 -5.51 4.86 12.96
N ARG A 103 -4.47 5.71 13.01
CA ARG A 103 -4.57 7.10 12.56
C ARG A 103 -4.32 7.25 11.06
N ALA A 104 -3.73 6.23 10.44
CA ALA A 104 -3.57 6.16 9.00
C ALA A 104 -3.79 4.74 8.47
N VAL A 105 -4.43 4.63 7.31
CA VAL A 105 -4.53 3.42 6.50
C VAL A 105 -3.74 3.66 5.21
N VAL A 106 -2.77 2.80 4.95
CA VAL A 106 -1.93 2.85 3.76
C VAL A 106 -2.22 1.63 2.90
N THR A 107 -2.52 1.82 1.62
CA THR A 107 -2.67 0.72 0.67
C THR A 107 -1.53 0.71 -0.33
N GLU A 108 -0.78 -0.39 -0.40
CA GLU A 108 0.24 -0.58 -1.45
C GLU A 108 -0.43 -0.78 -2.81
N LEU A 109 -0.07 0.06 -3.77
CA LEU A 109 -0.50 0.07 -5.17
C LEU A 109 -2.01 0.30 -5.43
N PHE A 110 -2.92 0.09 -4.49
CA PHE A 110 -4.34 0.42 -4.66
C PHE A 110 -4.58 1.93 -4.46
N PRO A 111 -5.37 2.61 -5.31
CA PRO A 111 -6.34 2.08 -6.28
C PRO A 111 -5.78 1.71 -7.66
N PHE A 112 -4.50 1.97 -7.94
CA PHE A 112 -3.86 1.70 -9.24
C PHE A 112 -3.61 0.21 -9.53
N GLY A 113 -3.76 -0.64 -8.53
CA GLY A 113 -3.46 -2.07 -8.57
C GLY A 113 -4.53 -2.93 -9.25
N ARG A 114 -4.49 -4.23 -8.93
CA ARG A 114 -5.37 -5.22 -9.56
C ARG A 114 -6.79 -5.12 -9.00
N ARG A 115 -7.77 -4.93 -9.89
CA ARG A 115 -9.21 -4.89 -9.58
C ARG A 115 -9.74 -6.10 -8.79
N ARG A 116 -9.09 -7.26 -8.88
CA ARG A 116 -9.52 -8.47 -8.14
C ARG A 116 -9.46 -8.29 -6.61
N PHE A 117 -8.65 -7.35 -6.10
CA PHE A 117 -8.59 -7.00 -4.67
C PHE A 117 -9.48 -5.81 -4.30
N ALA A 118 -10.23 -5.25 -5.25
CA ALA A 118 -11.00 -4.03 -4.99
C ALA A 118 -12.06 -4.23 -3.92
N GLY A 119 -12.78 -5.36 -3.92
CA GLY A 119 -13.89 -5.59 -2.99
C GLY A 119 -13.47 -5.60 -1.51
N GLU A 120 -12.31 -6.21 -1.19
CA GLU A 120 -11.79 -6.22 0.18
C GLU A 120 -11.33 -4.83 0.65
N LEU A 121 -10.73 -4.06 -0.26
CA LEU A 121 -10.23 -2.72 0.04
C LEU A 121 -11.35 -1.68 0.08
N ASP A 122 -12.29 -1.71 -0.86
CA ASP A 122 -13.47 -0.84 -0.85
C ASP A 122 -14.24 -1.01 0.47
N ARG A 123 -14.32 -2.25 1.01
CA ARG A 123 -14.90 -2.52 2.33
C ARG A 123 -14.12 -1.87 3.47
N LEU A 124 -12.78 -2.01 3.49
CA LEU A 124 -11.93 -1.38 4.49
C LEU A 124 -12.03 0.16 4.43
N LEU A 125 -11.94 0.73 3.23
CA LEU A 125 -11.92 2.17 3.00
C LEU A 125 -13.26 2.83 3.38
N ALA A 126 -14.38 2.20 2.98
CA ALA A 126 -15.71 2.66 3.38
C ALA A 126 -15.89 2.60 4.91
N HIS A 127 -15.44 1.51 5.54
CA HIS A 127 -15.47 1.38 7.00
C HIS A 127 -14.64 2.45 7.71
N ALA A 128 -13.42 2.69 7.24
CA ALA A 128 -12.51 3.68 7.79
C ALA A 128 -13.06 5.12 7.66
N ARG A 129 -13.64 5.48 6.51
CA ARG A 129 -14.29 6.79 6.31
C ARG A 129 -15.56 6.96 7.14
N GLY A 130 -16.25 5.87 7.48
CA GLY A 130 -17.44 5.89 8.32
C GLY A 130 -17.18 6.10 9.82
N GLN A 131 -15.92 6.17 10.26
CA GLN A 131 -15.59 6.38 11.66
C GLN A 131 -15.76 7.85 12.07
N SER A 132 -16.11 8.09 13.34
CA SER A 132 -16.16 9.44 13.93
C SER A 132 -14.83 10.19 13.83
N HIS A 133 -13.73 9.45 13.96
CA HIS A 133 -12.36 9.93 13.71
C HIS A 133 -11.75 9.11 12.59
N ALA A 134 -12.11 9.46 11.35
CA ALA A 134 -11.57 8.79 10.17
C ALA A 134 -10.03 8.93 10.12
N PRO A 135 -9.30 7.83 9.84
CA PRO A 135 -7.86 7.89 9.64
C PRO A 135 -7.52 8.63 8.33
N ALA A 136 -6.29 9.10 8.23
CA ALA A 136 -5.73 9.47 6.93
C ALA A 136 -5.65 8.23 6.02
N ILE A 137 -6.07 8.34 4.77
CA ILE A 137 -6.06 7.24 3.80
C ILE A 137 -5.07 7.58 2.69
N LEU A 138 -4.04 6.75 2.56
CA LEU A 138 -2.87 7.01 1.74
C LEU A 138 -2.63 5.88 0.73
N SER A 139 -2.41 6.21 -0.53
CA SER A 139 -1.99 5.25 -1.56
C SER A 139 -0.48 5.26 -1.66
N SER A 140 0.18 4.14 -1.35
CA SER A 140 1.63 3.99 -1.50
C SER A 140 1.96 3.38 -2.86
N VAL A 141 2.80 4.06 -3.65
CA VAL A 141 3.17 3.63 -5.01
C VAL A 141 4.66 3.83 -5.28
N ARG A 142 5.20 3.06 -6.22
CA ARG A 142 6.54 3.32 -6.78
C ARG A 142 6.46 4.44 -7.83
N ASP A 143 7.61 5.02 -8.14
CA ASP A 143 7.82 6.06 -9.15
C ASP A 143 7.29 5.71 -10.57
N ILE A 144 7.50 4.47 -11.02
CA ILE A 144 7.09 4.01 -12.36
C ILE A 144 5.94 3.02 -12.26
N LEU A 145 4.74 3.45 -12.64
CA LEU A 145 3.56 2.59 -12.71
C LEU A 145 3.30 2.12 -14.14
N GLN A 146 2.67 0.96 -14.27
CA GLN A 146 2.14 0.53 -15.55
C GLN A 146 0.72 1.07 -15.69
N PRO A 147 0.40 1.78 -16.78
CA PRO A 147 -0.98 2.18 -17.05
C PRO A 147 -1.91 0.97 -17.04
N PRO A 148 -3.18 1.15 -16.63
CA PRO A 148 -4.16 0.09 -16.75
C PRO A 148 -4.29 -0.30 -18.24
N SER A 149 -4.07 -1.57 -18.55
CA SER A 149 -4.36 -2.21 -19.85
C SER A 149 -5.74 -1.96 -20.48
N LYS A 150 -6.68 -1.33 -19.77
CA LYS A 150 -7.99 -0.92 -20.27
C LYS A 150 -8.29 0.49 -19.75
N PRO A 151 -8.44 1.51 -20.63
CA PRO A 151 -8.74 2.89 -20.22
C PRO A 151 -10.04 3.03 -19.42
N SER A 152 -11.02 2.14 -19.64
CA SER A 152 -12.27 2.10 -18.88
C SER A 152 -12.10 1.88 -17.37
N ARG A 153 -10.88 1.56 -16.90
CA ARG A 153 -10.56 1.47 -15.47
C ARG A 153 -10.19 2.80 -14.83
N ILE A 154 -9.86 3.82 -15.61
CA ILE A 154 -9.43 5.13 -15.09
C ILE A 154 -10.55 5.81 -14.29
N PRO A 155 -11.82 5.84 -14.73
CA PRO A 155 -12.90 6.42 -13.93
C PRO A 155 -13.09 5.74 -12.57
N ASP A 156 -12.89 4.42 -12.52
CA ASP A 156 -12.97 3.64 -11.28
C ASP A 156 -11.82 3.97 -10.30
N ILE A 157 -10.65 4.33 -10.81
CA ILE A 157 -9.50 4.79 -10.02
C ILE A 157 -9.77 6.20 -9.50
N ALA A 158 -10.19 7.11 -10.38
CA ALA A 158 -10.53 8.49 -10.07
C ALA A 158 -11.59 8.57 -8.95
N ARG A 159 -12.71 7.85 -9.10
CA ARG A 159 -13.77 7.80 -8.09
C ARG A 159 -13.28 7.31 -6.74
N ARG A 160 -12.34 6.37 -6.70
CA ARG A 160 -11.74 5.90 -5.43
C ARG A 160 -10.82 6.94 -4.83
N LEU A 161 -9.99 7.59 -5.64
CA LEU A 161 -9.10 8.67 -5.18
C LEU A 161 -9.92 9.80 -4.56
N GLU A 162 -10.91 10.32 -5.28
CA GLU A 162 -11.79 11.41 -4.83
C GLU A 162 -12.65 11.01 -3.62
N GLY A 163 -13.16 9.77 -3.60
CA GLY A 163 -14.06 9.31 -2.55
C GLY A 163 -13.36 8.87 -1.26
N PHE A 164 -12.13 8.37 -1.35
CA PHE A 164 -11.47 7.71 -0.23
C PHE A 164 -10.07 8.20 0.11
N TYR A 165 -9.28 8.77 -0.79
CA TYR A 165 -7.86 9.03 -0.52
C TYR A 165 -7.58 10.49 -0.20
N ASP A 166 -6.69 10.73 0.77
CA ASP A 166 -6.21 12.06 1.09
C ASP A 166 -4.94 12.41 0.28
N ARG A 167 -4.03 11.43 0.13
CA ARG A 167 -2.74 11.57 -0.56
C ARG A 167 -2.27 10.30 -1.26
N ILE A 168 -1.40 10.49 -2.24
CA ILE A 168 -0.66 9.45 -2.96
C ILE A 168 0.82 9.64 -2.63
N LEU A 169 1.39 8.69 -1.89
CA LEU A 169 2.81 8.66 -1.56
C LEU A 169 3.58 7.99 -2.70
N VAL A 170 4.35 8.78 -3.44
CA VAL A 170 5.21 8.30 -4.53
C VAL A 170 6.61 8.08 -3.98
N HIS A 171 7.07 6.83 -4.02
CA HIS A 171 8.42 6.45 -3.63
C HIS A 171 9.38 6.65 -4.80
N GLY A 172 9.82 7.90 -4.97
CA GLY A 172 10.68 8.35 -6.06
C GLY A 172 11.11 9.79 -5.90
N ASP A 173 11.90 10.27 -6.86
CA ASP A 173 12.37 11.65 -6.96
C ASP A 173 11.75 12.33 -8.21
N PRO A 174 10.96 13.40 -8.05
CA PRO A 174 10.32 14.10 -9.17
C PRO A 174 11.33 14.81 -10.08
N ALA A 175 12.57 15.03 -9.63
CA ALA A 175 13.65 15.54 -10.49
C ALA A 175 14.17 14.47 -11.47
N LEU A 176 13.92 13.18 -11.20
CA LEU A 176 14.29 12.07 -12.07
C LEU A 176 13.11 11.59 -12.91
N VAL A 177 12.04 11.14 -12.25
CA VAL A 177 10.84 10.62 -12.90
C VAL A 177 9.62 11.10 -12.14
N ARG A 178 8.72 11.78 -12.84
CA ARG A 178 7.43 12.19 -12.32
C ARG A 178 6.38 11.12 -12.61
N LEU A 179 5.48 10.86 -11.67
CA LEU A 179 4.48 9.80 -11.78
C LEU A 179 3.69 9.88 -13.10
N GLU A 180 3.28 11.08 -13.50
CA GLU A 180 2.54 11.36 -14.73
C GLU A 180 3.28 10.96 -16.02
N GLN A 181 4.61 10.83 -15.98
CA GLN A 181 5.36 10.32 -17.14
C GLN A 181 5.09 8.83 -17.38
N SER A 182 4.80 8.07 -16.31
CA SER A 182 4.42 6.66 -16.40
C SER A 182 2.91 6.44 -16.38
N LEU A 183 2.15 7.40 -15.82
CA LEU A 183 0.72 7.32 -15.61
C LEU A 183 0.05 8.67 -15.96
N PRO A 184 -0.18 8.99 -17.25
CA PRO A 184 -0.57 10.35 -17.66
C PRO A 184 -1.80 10.94 -16.95
N PHE A 185 -2.81 10.13 -16.63
CA PHE A 185 -4.01 10.59 -15.91
C PHE A 185 -3.74 10.98 -14.44
N ALA A 186 -2.54 10.70 -13.90
CA ALA A 186 -2.15 11.18 -12.58
C ALA A 186 -2.01 12.72 -12.53
N ALA A 187 -1.89 13.38 -13.70
CA ALA A 187 -1.90 14.84 -13.78
C ALA A 187 -3.17 15.46 -13.19
N ASP A 188 -4.31 14.78 -13.32
CA ASP A 188 -5.60 15.21 -12.76
C ASP A 188 -5.60 15.21 -11.21
N PHE A 189 -4.67 14.47 -10.60
CA PHE A 189 -4.53 14.30 -9.16
C PHE A 189 -3.21 14.87 -8.63
N ALA A 190 -2.54 15.76 -9.37
CA ALA A 190 -1.23 16.30 -8.99
C ALA A 190 -1.21 16.92 -7.58
N GLY A 191 -2.31 17.55 -7.15
CA GLY A 191 -2.44 18.13 -5.80
C GLY A 191 -2.55 17.10 -4.66
N MET A 192 -2.68 15.81 -4.98
CA MET A 192 -2.68 14.72 -3.99
C MET A 192 -1.32 14.01 -3.88
N ILE A 193 -0.36 14.33 -4.76
CA ILE A 193 0.89 13.58 -4.88
C ILE A 193 1.96 14.15 -3.94
N ASP A 194 2.46 13.30 -3.04
CA ASP A 194 3.62 13.59 -2.20
C ASP A 194 4.77 12.67 -2.58
N TYR A 195 5.89 13.23 -3.03
CA TYR A 195 7.12 12.47 -3.26
C TYR A 195 7.87 12.27 -1.95
N THR A 196 8.19 11.01 -1.66
CA THR A 196 8.78 10.59 -0.38
C THR A 196 10.26 10.22 -0.48
N GLY A 197 10.84 10.35 -1.67
CA GLY A 197 12.13 9.76 -1.99
C GLY A 197 12.05 8.24 -2.17
N TYR A 198 13.19 7.62 -2.44
CA TYR A 198 13.25 6.18 -2.65
C TYR A 198 13.17 5.40 -1.33
N ILE A 199 12.37 4.32 -1.34
CA ILE A 199 12.34 3.35 -0.26
C ILE A 199 13.38 2.26 -0.53
N GLY A 200 14.29 2.04 0.43
CA GLY A 200 15.30 1.00 0.40
C GLY A 200 15.57 0.43 1.80
N GLY A 201 16.21 -0.73 1.85
CA GLY A 201 16.59 -1.39 3.11
C GLY A 201 17.91 -0.88 3.73
N GLY A 202 18.57 0.08 3.08
CA GLY A 202 19.84 0.67 3.51
C GLY A 202 19.65 1.96 4.30
N GLU A 203 20.71 2.41 4.94
CA GLU A 203 20.77 3.72 5.58
C GLU A 203 20.57 4.84 4.53
N PRO A 204 19.86 5.94 4.85
CA PRO A 204 19.75 7.06 3.94
C PRO A 204 21.16 7.51 3.54
N PRO A 205 21.43 7.75 2.25
CA PRO A 205 22.73 8.27 1.86
C PRO A 205 23.00 9.59 2.59
N SER A 206 24.20 9.73 3.16
CA SER A 206 24.62 10.98 3.79
C SER A 206 24.44 12.13 2.79
N PRO A 207 23.99 13.32 3.23
CA PRO A 207 23.85 14.47 2.35
C PRO A 207 25.18 14.69 1.61
N ARG A 208 25.17 14.60 0.28
CA ARG A 208 26.36 14.94 -0.49
C ARG A 208 26.60 16.44 -0.30
N PRO A 209 27.81 16.90 0.08
CA PRO A 209 28.10 18.32 0.12
C PRO A 209 27.81 18.89 -1.27
N GLY A 210 26.96 19.92 -1.30
CA GLY A 210 26.50 20.53 -2.55
C GLY A 210 27.71 20.96 -3.38
N ARG A 211 27.77 20.51 -4.64
CA ARG A 211 28.71 21.10 -5.59
C ARG A 211 28.34 22.57 -5.72
N ALA A 212 29.22 23.43 -5.18
CA ALA A 212 29.16 24.84 -5.47
C ALA A 212 29.08 25.00 -6.99
N ARG A 213 28.07 25.74 -7.45
CA ARG A 213 28.00 26.17 -8.83
C ARG A 213 29.21 27.07 -9.08
N GLU A 214 30.22 26.53 -9.75
CA GLU A 214 31.24 27.37 -10.38
C GLU A 214 30.53 28.21 -11.45
N ARG A 215 30.78 29.51 -11.38
CA ARG A 215 30.16 30.57 -12.19
C ARG A 215 30.68 30.56 -13.62
#